data_AF-A0A075MQ38-F1
#
_entry.id   AF-A0A075MQ38-F1
#
_cell.length_a   1.000
_cell.length_b   1.000
_cell.length_c   1.000
_cell.angle_alpha   90.00
_cell.angle_beta   90.00
_cell.angle_gamma   90.00
#
_symmetry.space_group_name_H-M   'P 1'
#
loop_
_entity.id
_entity.type
_entity.pdbx_description
1 polymer ?
#
loop_
_entity_poly.entity_id
_entity_poly.type
_entity_poly.pdbx_seq_one_letter_code
_entity_poly.pdbx_strand_id
1 'polypeptide(L)' 'MGWRIALSILTFFGSVIGIILWLFFYAENFNVYQNIAVVVVILIGFMAIMGATWVSWGMKQQRAWGSKRGDPRSD' A
#
# COMPACT_ATOMS: atom_id res chain seq x y z
N MET A 1 -6.94 16.52 1.03
CA MET A 1 -5.62 15.93 0.75
C MET A 1 -4.98 15.24 1.96
N GLY A 2 -5.11 15.77 3.18
CA GLY A 2 -4.49 15.19 4.38
C GLY A 2 -4.88 13.74 4.73
N TRP A 3 -6.12 13.32 4.44
CA TRP A 3 -6.58 11.94 4.71
C TRP A 3 -5.71 10.85 4.07
N ARG A 4 -5.28 11.03 2.81
CA ARG A 4 -4.45 10.02 2.12
C ARG A 4 -3.07 9.91 2.76
N ILE A 5 -2.52 11.04 3.21
CA ILE A 5 -1.23 11.11 3.90
C ILE A 5 -1.36 10.43 5.28
N ALA A 6 -2.42 10.73 6.03
CA ALA A 6 -2.70 10.10 7.30
C ALA A 6 -2.87 8.57 7.16
N LEU A 7 -3.60 8.11 6.13
CA LEU A 7 -3.71 6.68 5.82
C LEU A 7 -2.35 6.05 5.50
N SER A 8 -1.50 6.71 4.72
CA SER A 8 -0.15 6.21 4.41
C SER A 8 0.71 6.04 5.65
N ILE A 9 0.72 7.06 6.53
CA ILE A 9 1.44 7.00 7.80
C ILE A 9 0.89 5.87 8.67
N LEU A 10 -0.44 5.83 8.85
CA LEU A 10 -1.10 4.82 9.69
C LEU A 10 -0.87 3.41 9.17
N THR A 11 -0.94 3.20 7.86
CA THR A 11 -0.73 1.88 7.26
C THR A 11 0.73 1.45 7.41
N PHE A 12 1.69 2.35 7.19
CA PHE A 12 3.11 2.03 7.37
C PHE A 12 3.43 1.65 8.81
N PHE A 13 3.12 2.53 9.77
CA PHE A 13 3.39 2.26 11.17
C PHE A 13 2.54 1.10 11.70
N GLY A 14 1.29 0.97 11.28
CA GLY A 14 0.43 -0.16 11.63
C GLY A 14 0.99 -1.50 11.17
N SER A 15 1.51 -1.58 9.95
CA SER A 15 2.17 -2.79 9.45
C SER A 15 3.48 -3.10 10.19
N VAL A 16 4.30 -2.09 10.49
CA VAL A 16 5.55 -2.27 11.26
C VAL A 16 5.25 -2.74 12.68
N ILE A 17 4.31 -2.09 13.37
CA ILE A 17 3.86 -2.50 14.71
C ILE A 17 3.30 -3.92 14.66
N GLY A 18 2.48 -4.24 13.66
CA GLY A 18 1.94 -5.59 13.46
C GLY A 18 3.03 -6.65 13.30
N ILE A 19 4.09 -6.37 12.53
CA ILE A 19 5.24 -7.27 12.38
C ILE A 19 5.96 -7.46 13.71
N ILE A 20 6.22 -6.37 14.45
CA ILE A 20 6.90 -6.45 15.76
C ILE A 20 6.08 -7.28 16.75
N LEU A 21 4.77 -7.01 16.86
CA LEU A 21 3.88 -7.76 17.73
C LEU A 21 3.80 -9.24 17.32
N TRP A 22 3.75 -9.54 16.03
CA TRP A 22 3.78 -10.91 15.55
C TRP A 22 5.06 -11.64 15.97
N LEU A 23 6.22 -11.03 15.68
CA LEU A 23 7.53 -11.64 15.96
C LEU A 23 7.78 -11.85 17.45
N PHE A 24 7.34 -10.95 18.32
CA PHE A 24 7.56 -11.07 19.76
C PHE A 24 6.56 -11.99 20.47
N PHE A 25 5.28 -11.98 20.09
CA PHE A 25 4.26 -12.66 20.87
C PHE A 25 3.76 -13.97 20.25
N TYR A 26 3.87 -14.13 18.93
CA TYR A 26 3.22 -15.23 18.22
C TYR A 26 4.21 -16.14 17.49
N ALA A 27 5.37 -15.62 17.06
CA ALA A 27 6.27 -16.35 16.18
C ALA A 27 6.87 -17.64 16.76
N GLU A 28 6.97 -17.77 18.10
CA GLU A 28 7.50 -18.97 18.75
C GLU A 28 6.68 -20.24 18.46
N ASN A 29 5.37 -20.09 18.19
CA ASN A 29 4.47 -21.22 17.90
C ASN A 29 4.50 -21.67 16.44
N PHE A 30 5.26 -20.98 15.58
CA PHE A 30 5.30 -21.21 14.14
C PHE A 30 6.69 -21.65 13.70
N ASN A 31 6.75 -22.47 12.66
CA ASN A 31 8.03 -22.75 12.02
C ASN A 31 8.54 -21.51 11.24
N VAL A 32 9.81 -21.55 10.83
CA VAL A 32 10.45 -20.43 10.12
C VAL A 32 9.68 -20.03 8.85
N TYR A 33 9.23 -21.01 8.05
CA TYR A 33 8.50 -20.74 6.81
C TYR A 33 7.13 -20.09 7.05
N GLN A 34 6.43 -20.52 8.10
CA GLN A 34 5.14 -19.95 8.49
C GLN A 34 5.31 -18.51 8.97
N ASN A 35 6.36 -18.21 9.75
CA ASN A 35 6.66 -16.84 10.16
C ASN A 35 6.96 -15.92 8.98
N ILE A 36 7.73 -16.39 8.00
CA ILE A 36 7.98 -15.65 6.76
C ILE A 36 6.66 -15.40 6.02
N ALA A 37 5.79 -16.41 5.92
CA ALA A 37 4.50 -16.26 5.26
C ALA A 37 3.63 -15.18 5.93
N VAL A 38 3.59 -15.12 7.27
CA VAL A 38 2.81 -14.08 7.96
C VAL A 38 3.37 -12.68 7.73
N VAL A 39 4.70 -12.51 7.77
CA VAL A 39 5.32 -11.23 7.43
C VAL A 39 4.98 -10.81 5.99
N VAL A 40 5.04 -11.74 5.04
CA VAL A 40 4.66 -11.49 3.64
C VAL A 40 3.19 -11.09 3.53
N VAL A 41 2.28 -11.75 4.26
CA VAL A 41 0.86 -11.37 4.29
C VAL A 41 0.66 -9.94 4.80
N ILE A 42 1.37 -9.53 5.85
CA ILE A 42 1.30 -8.15 6.35
C ILE A 42 1.79 -7.15 5.28
N LEU A 43 2.87 -7.48 4.56
CA LEU A 43 3.40 -6.65 3.47
C LEU A 43 2.43 -6.57 2.28
N ILE A 44 1.76 -7.67 1.93
CA ILE A 44 0.71 -7.67 0.91
C ILE A 44 -0.44 -6.77 1.33
N GLY A 45 -0.88 -6.85 2.60
CA GLY A 45 -1.90 -5.95 3.15
C GLY A 45 -1.49 -4.47 3.04
N PHE A 46 -0.25 -4.16 3.41
CA PHE A 46 0.32 -2.81 3.25
C PHE A 46 0.25 -2.33 1.79
N MET A 47 0.73 -3.15 0.84
CA MET A 47 0.73 -2.82 -0.58
C MET A 47 -0.68 -2.66 -1.13
N ALA A 48 -1.63 -3.52 -0.72
CA ALA A 48 -3.01 -3.45 -1.16
C ALA A 48 -3.68 -2.14 -0.71
N ILE A 49 -3.47 -1.73 0.55
CA ILE A 49 -4.03 -0.48 1.08
C ILE A 49 -3.40 0.73 0.38
N MET A 50 -2.08 0.73 0.17
CA MET A 50 -1.40 1.80 -0.58
C MET A 50 -1.85 1.87 -2.03
N GLY A 51 -1.91 0.73 -2.72
CA GLY A 51 -2.40 0.65 -4.09
C GLY A 51 -3.83 1.20 -4.20
N ALA A 52 -4.74 0.72 -3.36
CA ALA A 52 -6.14 1.16 -3.35
C ALA A 52 -6.28 2.67 -3.05
N THR A 53 -5.46 3.21 -2.14
CA THR A 53 -5.48 4.64 -1.79
C THR A 53 -5.15 5.52 -2.98
N TRP A 54 -4.25 5.08 -3.86
CA TRP A 54 -3.72 5.89 -4.96
C TRP A 54 -4.26 5.52 -6.35
N VAL A 55 -4.88 4.34 -6.54
CA VAL A 55 -5.37 3.87 -7.85
C VAL A 55 -6.34 4.85 -8.51
N SER A 56 -7.25 5.45 -7.73
CA SER A 56 -8.22 6.44 -8.21
C SER A 56 -7.55 7.68 -8.81
N TRP A 57 -6.46 8.14 -8.19
CA TRP A 57 -5.70 9.28 -8.68
C TRP A 57 -4.88 8.90 -9.92
N GLY A 58 -4.22 7.74 -9.89
CA GLY A 58 -3.45 7.24 -11.03
C GLY A 58 -4.30 7.13 -12.30
N MET A 59 -5.51 6.57 -12.20
CA MET A 59 -6.45 6.48 -13.32
C MET A 59 -6.91 7.86 -13.82
N LYS A 60 -7.16 8.81 -12.92
CA LYS A 60 -7.54 10.18 -13.29
C LYS A 60 -6.40 10.89 -14.03
N GLN A 61 -5.17 10.73 -13.58
CA GLN A 61 -3.98 11.31 -14.20
C GLN A 61 -3.76 10.74 -15.61
N GLN A 62 -3.87 9.42 -15.77
CA GLN A 62 -3.76 8.75 -17.07
C GLN A 62 -4.79 9.28 -18.07
N ARG A 63 -6.06 9.46 -17.65
CA ARG A 63 -7.11 10.02 -18.52
C ARG A 63 -6.83 11.47 -18.91
N ALA A 64 -6.40 12.31 -17.96
CA ALA A 64 -6.07 13.71 -18.23
C ALA A 64 -4.90 13.84 -19.22
N TRP A 65 -3.90 12.97 -19.12
CA TRP A 65 -2.74 12.95 -20.02
C TRP A 65 -3.10 12.42 -21.42
N GLY A 66 -4.00 11.43 -21.50
CA GLY A 66 -4.53 10.95 -22.79
C GLY A 66 -5.33 12.03 -23.53
N SER A 67 -6.16 12.79 -22.81
CA SER A 67 -6.93 13.89 -23.40
C SER A 67 -6.04 15.01 -23.94
N LYS A 68 -4.97 15.40 -23.22
CA LYS A 68 -4.05 16.44 -23.69
C LYS A 68 -3.27 16.03 -24.95
N ARG A 69 -2.92 14.75 -25.11
CA ARG A 69 -2.22 14.24 -26.29
C ARG A 69 -3.08 14.14 -27.55
N GLY A 70 -4.41 14.14 -27.39
CA GLY A 70 -5.35 14.06 -28.51
C GLY A 70 -5.97 15.41 -28.89
N ASP A 71 -5.57 16.51 -28.26
CA ASP A 71 -6.10 17.84 -28.59
C ASP A 71 -5.30 18.45 -29.74
N PRO A 72 -5.87 18.64 -30.94
CA PRO A 72 -5.17 19.23 -32.08
C PRO A 72 -4.78 20.71 -31.91
N ARG A 73 -5.10 21.32 -30.76
CA ARG A 73 -4.69 22.68 -30.36
C ARG A 73 -3.52 22.69 -29.37
N SER A 74 -2.89 21.55 -29.10
CA SER A 74 -1.76 21.44 -28.15
C SER A 74 -0.42 21.88 -28.72
N ASP A 75 -0.36 22.25 -30.00
CA ASP A 75 0.86 22.53 -30.77
C ASP A 75 0.92 24.00 -31.21
#